data_AF-A0A3M2ZIM7-F1
#
_entry.id   AF-A0A3M2ZIM7-F1
#
_cell.length_a   1.000
_cell.length_b   1.000
_cell.length_c   1.000
_cell.angle_alpha   90.00
_cell.angle_beta   90.00
_cell.angle_gamma   90.00
#
_symmetry.space_group_name_H-M   'P 1'
#
loop_
_entity.id
_entity.type
_entity.pdbx_description
1 polymer ?
#
loop_
_entity_poly.entity_id
_entity_poly.type
_entity_poly.pdbx_seq_one_letter_code
_entity_poly.pdbx_strand_id
1 'polypeptide(L)'
;MKVRYRIDGVLHEAEAPPSSSSAAVISRVKIMARLDIAERRLPQDGRIMLRIQGKELDLRVSTVPTSFGESVVMRLLDRQTINFDFPSLGFDGERLDEFLDVLERPHGILLVTGPTGSGKTTTLYTALSRLNTAERKIITVEDPVEYQLEGINQIQVKPSIGLDFAGALRSIVRQDPE
;
A
#
# COMPACT_ATOMS: atom_id res chain seq x y z
N MET A 1 -11.28 2.31 -29.88
CA MET A 1 -10.77 1.96 -28.54
C MET A 1 -11.56 2.79 -27.55
N LYS A 2 -11.90 2.24 -26.38
CA LYS A 2 -12.60 3.00 -25.35
C LYS A 2 -11.69 3.16 -24.15
N VAL A 3 -11.63 4.37 -23.59
CA VAL A 3 -10.90 4.67 -22.36
C VAL A 3 -11.91 5.12 -21.32
N ARG A 4 -11.80 4.59 -20.10
CA ARG A 4 -12.67 4.95 -18.99
C ARG A 4 -11.84 5.14 -17.72
N TYR A 5 -12.17 6.16 -16.96
CA TYR A 5 -11.64 6.36 -15.61
C TYR A 5 -12.65 5.87 -14.59
N ARG A 6 -12.17 5.33 -13.46
CA ARG A 6 -13.00 5.10 -12.30
C ARG A 6 -12.73 6.22 -11.30
N ILE A 7 -13.74 7.06 -11.06
CA ILE A 7 -13.68 8.18 -10.12
C ILE A 7 -14.81 7.95 -9.11
N ASP A 8 -14.47 7.92 -7.82
CA ASP A 8 -15.42 7.66 -6.73
C ASP A 8 -16.28 6.40 -6.94
N GLY A 9 -15.64 5.36 -7.48
CA GLY A 9 -16.29 4.07 -7.76
C GLY A 9 -17.06 4.00 -9.08
N VAL A 10 -17.34 5.13 -9.73
CA VAL A 10 -18.14 5.23 -10.96
C VAL A 10 -17.25 5.29 -12.20
N LEU A 11 -17.67 4.67 -13.30
CA LEU A 11 -16.93 4.71 -14.57
C LEU A 11 -17.35 5.91 -15.41
N HIS A 12 -16.37 6.73 -15.78
CA HIS A 12 -16.53 7.89 -16.66
C HIS A 12 -15.81 7.62 -17.98
N GLU A 13 -16.51 7.83 -19.10
CA GLU A 13 -15.90 7.76 -20.42
C GLU A 13 -14.97 8.95 -20.64
N ALA A 14 -13.78 8.67 -21.17
CA ALA A 14 -12.75 9.66 -21.43
C ALA A 14 -12.48 9.75 -22.92
N GLU A 15 -11.89 10.88 -23.35
CA GLU A 15 -11.40 11.02 -24.71
C GLU A 15 -10.38 9.93 -25.02
N ALA A 16 -10.59 9.22 -26.12
CA ALA A 16 -9.79 8.07 -26.52
C ALA A 16 -9.14 8.32 -27.88
N PRO A 17 -7.87 7.95 -28.06
CA PRO A 17 -7.24 7.93 -29.38
C PRO A 17 -7.99 7.04 -30.38
N PRO A 18 -7.77 7.23 -31.69
CA PRO A 18 -8.33 6.36 -32.73
C PRO A 18 -8.05 4.88 -32.46
N SER A 19 -9.00 4.00 -32.82
CA SER A 19 -8.86 2.55 -32.62
C SER A 19 -7.60 1.95 -33.26
N SER A 20 -7.12 2.55 -34.35
CA SER A 20 -5.87 2.17 -35.04
C SER A 20 -4.63 2.31 -34.15
N SER A 21 -4.66 3.21 -33.17
CA SER A 21 -3.54 3.45 -32.25
C SER A 21 -3.51 2.47 -31.06
N SER A 22 -4.50 1.58 -30.92
CA SER A 22 -4.61 0.66 -29.77
C SER A 22 -3.36 -0.19 -29.56
N ALA A 23 -2.84 -0.81 -30.61
CA ALA A 23 -1.64 -1.64 -30.52
C ALA A 23 -0.40 -0.85 -30.07
N ALA A 24 -0.26 0.40 -30.54
CA ALA A 24 0.84 1.28 -30.16
C ALA A 24 0.74 1.69 -28.67
N VAL A 25 -0.46 2.01 -28.20
CA VAL A 25 -0.72 2.35 -26.80
C VAL A 25 -0.42 1.15 -25.89
N ILE A 26 -0.93 -0.04 -26.22
CA ILE A 26 -0.69 -1.27 -25.45
C ILE A 26 0.81 -1.57 -25.39
N SER A 27 1.53 -1.48 -26.51
CA SER A 27 2.98 -1.67 -26.57
C SER A 27 3.72 -0.69 -25.65
N ARG A 28 3.35 0.59 -25.68
CA ARG A 28 3.97 1.61 -24.81
C ARG A 28 3.74 1.29 -23.33
N VAL A 29 2.53 0.89 -22.95
CA VAL A 29 2.20 0.49 -21.57
C VAL A 29 3.01 -0.76 -21.17
N LYS A 30 3.08 -1.78 -22.02
CA LYS A 30 3.87 -2.99 -21.77
C LYS A 30 5.36 -2.69 -21.56
N ILE A 31 5.96 -1.84 -22.39
CA ILE A 31 7.35 -1.40 -22.23
C ILE A 31 7.56 -0.72 -20.87
N MET A 32 6.69 0.22 -20.52
CA MET A 32 6.78 0.96 -19.26
C MET A 32 6.65 0.03 -18.04
N ALA A 33 5.81 -1.01 -18.16
CA ALA A 33 5.54 -1.99 -17.11
C ALA A 33 6.49 -3.21 -17.12
N ARG A 34 7.48 -3.24 -18.03
CA ARG A 34 8.42 -4.36 -18.25
C ARG A 34 7.74 -5.70 -18.59
N LEU A 35 6.67 -5.63 -19.38
CA LEU A 35 5.90 -6.78 -19.86
C LEU A 35 6.40 -7.27 -21.23
N ASP A 36 6.08 -8.52 -21.57
CA ASP A 36 6.39 -9.09 -22.88
C ASP A 36 5.41 -8.55 -23.93
N ILE A 37 5.94 -7.79 -24.87
CA ILE A 37 5.20 -7.14 -25.96
C ILE A 37 4.75 -8.17 -27.02
N ALA A 38 5.53 -9.24 -27.20
CA ALA A 38 5.25 -10.29 -28.17
C ALA A 38 4.15 -11.23 -27.66
N GLU A 39 4.09 -11.47 -26.35
CA GLU A 39 3.00 -12.26 -25.76
C GLU A 39 1.71 -11.44 -25.67
N ARG A 40 0.66 -11.92 -26.34
CA ARG A 40 -0.66 -11.28 -26.43
C ARG A 40 -1.81 -12.24 -26.12
N ARG A 41 -1.49 -13.49 -25.80
CA ARG A 41 -2.44 -14.60 -25.62
C ARG A 41 -2.64 -14.93 -24.15
N LEU A 42 -1.77 -14.43 -23.27
CA LEU A 42 -1.81 -14.65 -21.84
C LEU A 42 -1.98 -13.32 -21.09
N PRO A 43 -2.69 -13.31 -19.95
CA PRO A 43 -2.68 -12.17 -19.04
C PRO A 43 -1.27 -11.84 -18.56
N GLN A 44 -1.00 -10.56 -18.30
CA GLN A 44 0.28 -10.11 -17.75
C GLN A 44 0.06 -9.00 -16.72
N ASP A 45 0.87 -8.99 -15.67
CA ASP A 45 0.81 -7.99 -14.60
C ASP A 45 2.18 -7.36 -14.38
N GLY A 46 2.20 -6.03 -14.22
CA GLY A 46 3.43 -5.26 -14.10
C GLY A 46 3.25 -4.00 -13.26
N ARG A 47 4.33 -3.26 -13.08
CA ARG A 47 4.33 -1.99 -12.35
C ARG A 47 5.04 -0.90 -13.13
N ILE A 48 4.54 0.32 -13.05
CA ILE A 48 5.18 1.51 -13.60
C ILE A 48 5.38 2.51 -12.45
N MET A 49 6.63 2.88 -12.22
CA MET A 49 6.99 3.99 -11.33
C MET A 49 7.12 5.26 -12.16
N LEU A 50 6.33 6.29 -11.85
CA LEU A 50 6.36 7.58 -12.55
C LEU A 50 6.53 8.72 -11.55
N ARG A 51 7.31 9.74 -11.92
CA ARG A 51 7.38 10.99 -11.18
C ARG A 51 6.68 12.09 -11.98
N ILE A 52 5.57 12.60 -11.48
CA ILE A 52 4.76 13.63 -12.13
C ILE A 52 4.58 14.79 -11.13
N GLN A 53 4.94 16.01 -11.56
CA GLN A 53 4.82 17.23 -10.73
C GLN A 53 5.45 17.06 -9.32
N GLY A 54 6.59 16.37 -9.26
CA GLY A 54 7.30 16.09 -8.01
C GLY A 54 6.78 14.91 -7.19
N LYS A 55 5.57 14.39 -7.46
CA LYS A 55 4.99 13.23 -6.78
C LYS A 55 5.40 11.92 -7.45
N GLU A 56 5.76 10.93 -6.65
CA GLU A 56 5.93 9.56 -7.13
C GLU A 56 4.58 8.83 -7.16
N LEU A 57 4.26 8.22 -8.29
CA LEU A 57 3.08 7.40 -8.51
C LEU A 57 3.51 5.97 -8.82
N ASP A 58 2.92 5.01 -8.12
CA ASP A 58 3.06 3.58 -8.43
C ASP A 58 1.80 3.12 -9.19
N LEU A 59 1.96 2.74 -10.45
CA LEU A 59 0.86 2.21 -11.26
C LEU A 59 0.98 0.69 -11.31
N ARG A 60 -0.06 -0.02 -10.87
CA ARG A 60 -0.21 -1.44 -11.21
C ARG A 60 -0.90 -1.57 -12.55
N VAL A 61 -0.30 -2.35 -13.44
CA VAL A 61 -0.79 -2.58 -14.80
C VAL A 61 -1.18 -4.05 -14.93
N SER A 62 -2.33 -4.30 -15.52
CA SER A 62 -2.77 -5.64 -15.91
C SER A 62 -3.24 -5.62 -17.36
N THR A 63 -2.81 -6.59 -18.15
CA THR A 63 -3.25 -6.78 -19.54
C THR A 63 -3.92 -8.14 -19.68
N VAL A 64 -5.03 -8.22 -20.41
CA VAL A 64 -5.79 -9.46 -20.64
C VAL A 64 -6.19 -9.58 -22.11
N PRO A 65 -6.01 -10.74 -22.77
CA PRO A 65 -6.51 -10.95 -24.12
C PRO A 65 -8.04 -10.90 -24.18
N THR A 66 -8.58 -10.29 -25.22
CA THR A 66 -10.02 -10.19 -25.52
C THR A 66 -10.27 -10.47 -27.00
N SER A 67 -11.54 -10.64 -27.38
CA SER A 67 -11.93 -10.86 -28.79
C SER A 67 -11.54 -9.72 -29.74
N PHE A 68 -11.22 -8.53 -29.22
CA PHE A 68 -10.89 -7.33 -30.01
C PHE A 68 -9.47 -6.81 -29.78
N GLY A 69 -8.57 -7.64 -29.25
CA GLY A 69 -7.20 -7.25 -28.87
C GLY A 69 -6.98 -7.39 -27.36
N GLU A 70 -6.15 -6.57 -26.76
CA GLU A 70 -5.90 -6.63 -25.30
C GLU A 70 -6.69 -5.57 -24.56
N SER A 71 -7.26 -5.93 -23.41
CA SER A 71 -7.75 -5.00 -22.41
C SER A 71 -6.60 -4.63 -21.47
N VAL A 72 -6.48 -3.35 -21.14
CA VAL A 72 -5.46 -2.85 -20.22
C VAL A 72 -6.15 -2.14 -19.07
N VAL A 73 -5.77 -2.48 -17.85
CA VAL A 73 -6.19 -1.79 -16.63
C VAL A 73 -4.95 -1.23 -15.95
N MET A 74 -5.00 0.06 -15.63
CA MET A 74 -3.99 0.71 -14.79
C MET A 74 -4.65 1.17 -13.49
N ARG A 75 -4.10 0.75 -12.36
CA ARG A 75 -4.52 1.21 -11.04
C ARG A 75 -3.45 2.14 -10.49
N LEU A 76 -3.85 3.39 -10.27
CA LEU A 76 -3.04 4.36 -9.56
C LEU A 76 -3.02 3.95 -8.09
N LEU A 77 -1.84 3.60 -7.59
CA LEU A 77 -1.56 3.59 -6.17
C LEU A 77 -0.94 4.93 -5.84
N ASP A 78 -1.68 5.73 -5.11
CA ASP A 78 -1.10 6.91 -4.52
C ASP A 78 -0.13 6.45 -3.44
N ARG A 79 1.16 6.70 -3.66
CA ARG A 79 2.20 6.56 -2.64
C ARG A 79 2.23 7.77 -1.72
N GLN A 80 1.23 8.64 -1.76
CA GLN A 80 1.03 9.65 -0.72
C GLN A 80 1.17 8.98 0.64
N THR A 81 2.14 9.50 1.38
CA THR A 81 2.28 9.38 2.83
C THR A 81 0.88 9.34 3.38
N ILE A 82 0.43 8.16 3.84
CA ILE A 82 -0.80 8.12 4.62
C ILE A 82 -0.53 9.10 5.75
N ASN A 83 -1.28 10.20 5.78
CA ASN A 83 -1.23 11.11 6.91
C ASN A 83 -1.85 10.34 8.07
N PHE A 84 -0.95 9.71 8.80
CA PHE A 84 -1.17 8.99 10.02
C PHE A 84 -1.52 10.00 11.11
N ASP A 85 -2.77 10.48 11.07
CA ASP A 85 -3.28 11.49 11.99
C ASP A 85 -4.59 11.01 12.64
N PHE A 86 -4.67 11.08 13.98
CA PHE A 86 -5.80 10.54 14.74
C PHE A 86 -7.14 11.25 14.49
N PRO A 87 -7.20 12.59 14.42
CA PRO A 87 -8.39 13.33 13.97
C PRO A 87 -8.95 12.83 12.65
N SER A 88 -8.10 12.51 11.66
CA SER A 88 -8.55 11.98 10.37
C SER A 88 -9.22 10.59 10.47
N LEU A 89 -8.94 9.85 11.54
CA LEU A 89 -9.55 8.55 11.85
C LEU A 89 -10.83 8.70 12.70
N GLY A 90 -11.22 9.92 13.04
CA GLY A 90 -12.39 10.21 13.87
C GLY A 90 -12.13 10.15 15.38
N PHE A 91 -10.88 10.20 15.82
CA PHE A 91 -10.57 10.42 17.23
C PHE A 91 -10.60 11.91 17.54
N ASP A 92 -11.35 12.31 18.56
CA ASP A 92 -11.49 13.70 18.98
C ASP A 92 -11.69 13.84 20.49
N GLY A 93 -11.51 15.07 20.98
CA GLY A 93 -11.76 15.47 22.36
C GLY A 93 -11.07 14.58 23.41
N GLU A 94 -11.78 14.36 24.52
CA GLU A 94 -11.28 13.61 25.68
C GLU A 94 -10.84 12.18 25.33
N ARG A 95 -11.49 11.53 24.35
CA ARG A 95 -11.13 10.15 23.95
C ARG A 95 -9.80 10.09 23.21
N LEU A 96 -9.48 11.11 22.42
CA LEU A 96 -8.18 11.22 21.80
C LEU A 96 -7.11 11.41 22.89
N ASP A 97 -7.34 12.32 23.84
CA ASP A 97 -6.41 12.59 24.92
C ASP A 97 -6.14 11.35 25.77
N GLU A 98 -7.19 10.62 26.18
CA GLU A 98 -7.06 9.35 26.89
C GLU A 98 -6.27 8.30 26.10
N PHE A 99 -6.49 8.22 24.78
CA PHE A 99 -5.77 7.30 23.92
C PHE A 99 -4.29 7.67 23.82
N LEU A 100 -3.98 8.97 23.67
CA LEU A 100 -2.61 9.48 23.63
C LEU A 100 -1.88 9.24 24.96
N ASP A 101 -2.54 9.43 26.10
CA ASP A 101 -1.99 9.14 27.42
C ASP A 101 -1.64 7.66 27.60
N VAL A 102 -2.42 6.75 27.00
CA VAL A 102 -2.09 5.32 26.99
C VAL A 102 -0.89 5.02 26.08
N LEU A 103 -0.78 5.69 24.93
CA LEU A 103 0.33 5.51 23.99
C LEU A 103 1.67 5.97 24.55
N GLU A 104 1.71 7.04 25.35
CA GLU A 104 2.95 7.58 25.93
C GLU A 104 3.45 6.80 27.16
N ARG A 105 2.75 5.74 27.58
CA ARG A 105 3.21 4.90 28.70
C ARG A 105 4.51 4.19 28.30
N PRO A 106 5.52 4.15 29.18
CA PRO A 106 6.84 3.59 28.85
C PRO A 106 6.82 2.08 28.60
N HIS A 107 5.80 1.37 29.09
CA HIS A 107 5.62 -0.05 28.86
C HIS A 107 4.16 -0.45 29.05
N GLY A 108 3.70 -1.44 28.29
CA GLY A 108 2.35 -1.97 28.38
C GLY A 108 1.97 -2.73 27.12
N ILE A 109 0.76 -3.29 27.12
CA ILE A 109 0.17 -3.93 25.95
C ILE A 109 -1.10 -3.17 25.60
N LEU A 110 -1.15 -2.60 24.40
CA LEU A 110 -2.35 -2.02 23.80
C LEU A 110 -2.94 -3.01 22.80
N LEU A 111 -4.23 -3.35 22.96
CA LEU A 111 -4.93 -4.26 22.07
C LEU A 111 -5.94 -3.48 21.23
N VAL A 112 -5.77 -3.50 19.90
CA VAL A 112 -6.73 -2.94 18.95
C VAL A 112 -7.53 -4.09 18.33
N THR A 113 -8.83 -4.11 18.57
CA THR A 113 -9.72 -5.21 18.16
C THR A 113 -10.82 -4.73 17.21
N GLY A 114 -11.45 -5.67 16.49
CA GLY A 114 -12.50 -5.38 15.50
C GLY A 114 -12.45 -6.30 14.28
N PRO A 115 -13.53 -6.36 13.49
CA PRO A 115 -13.61 -7.21 12.30
C PRO A 115 -12.67 -6.76 11.17
N THR A 116 -12.49 -7.60 10.14
CA THR A 116 -11.71 -7.22 8.95
C THR A 116 -12.27 -5.94 8.32
N GLY A 117 -11.38 -5.01 7.92
CA GLY A 117 -11.77 -3.74 7.32
C GLY A 117 -12.18 -2.64 8.31
N SER A 118 -12.12 -2.86 9.62
CA SER A 118 -12.50 -1.86 10.63
C SER A 118 -11.45 -0.78 10.94
N GLY A 119 -10.40 -0.64 10.12
CA GLY A 119 -9.37 0.38 10.30
C GLY A 119 -8.25 0.07 11.31
N LYS A 120 -8.18 -1.13 11.90
CA LYS A 120 -7.17 -1.49 12.93
C LYS A 120 -5.72 -1.20 12.52
N THR A 121 -5.33 -1.64 11.32
CA THR A 121 -3.97 -1.44 10.79
C THR A 121 -3.68 0.06 10.65
N THR A 122 -4.64 0.82 10.13
CA THR A 122 -4.52 2.27 10.00
C THR A 122 -4.36 2.94 11.37
N THR A 123 -5.15 2.56 12.38
CA THR A 123 -5.00 3.07 13.75
C THR A 123 -3.64 2.75 14.36
N LEU A 124 -3.16 1.51 14.21
CA LEU A 124 -1.86 1.09 14.72
C LEU A 124 -0.71 1.83 14.03
N TYR A 125 -0.76 1.97 12.70
CA TYR A 125 0.25 2.72 11.97
C TYR A 125 0.22 4.21 12.34
N THR A 126 -0.96 4.78 12.63
CA THR A 126 -1.08 6.13 13.17
C THR A 126 -0.40 6.28 14.53
N ALA A 127 -0.62 5.33 15.44
CA ALA A 127 0.07 5.31 16.73
C ALA A 127 1.59 5.19 16.57
N LEU A 128 2.06 4.24 15.75
CA LEU A 128 3.48 4.03 15.52
C LEU A 128 4.15 5.25 14.88
N SER A 129 3.50 5.88 13.89
CA SER A 129 4.02 7.09 13.25
C SER A 129 4.16 8.25 14.24
N ARG A 130 3.26 8.36 15.23
CA ARG A 130 3.37 9.36 16.30
C ARG A 130 4.52 9.06 17.25
N LEU A 131 4.69 7.79 17.61
CA LEU A 131 5.75 7.36 18.54
C LEU A 131 7.14 7.36 17.89
N ASN A 132 7.22 7.40 16.55
CA ASN A 132 8.44 7.33 15.76
C ASN A 132 9.31 8.59 15.91
N THR A 133 10.15 8.59 16.93
CA THR A 133 11.17 9.61 17.17
C THR A 133 12.57 9.01 17.02
N ALA A 134 13.59 9.85 16.86
CA ALA A 134 14.98 9.39 16.76
C ALA A 134 15.51 8.67 18.02
N GLU A 135 14.80 8.81 19.14
CA GLU A 135 15.17 8.24 20.43
C GLU A 135 14.58 6.84 20.64
N ARG A 136 13.55 6.45 19.88
CA ARG A 136 12.82 5.19 20.09
C ARG A 136 13.15 4.18 18.99
N LYS A 137 13.44 2.93 19.37
CA LYS A 137 13.67 1.83 18.43
C LYS A 137 12.41 0.97 18.27
N ILE A 138 11.61 1.33 17.27
CA ILE A 138 10.37 0.62 16.97
C ILE A 138 10.62 -0.55 16.00
N ILE A 139 10.07 -1.73 16.34
CA ILE A 139 10.13 -2.94 15.51
C ILE A 139 8.74 -3.57 15.41
N THR A 140 8.29 -3.91 14.20
CA THR A 140 6.99 -4.59 13.96
C THR A 140 7.17 -5.98 13.36
N VAL A 141 6.18 -6.86 13.56
CA VAL A 141 6.05 -8.13 12.84
C VAL A 141 4.67 -8.19 12.20
N GLU A 142 4.62 -8.44 10.89
CA GLU A 142 3.40 -8.26 10.09
C GLU A 142 3.25 -9.34 9.00
N ASP A 143 2.02 -9.56 8.52
CA ASP A 143 1.72 -10.56 7.48
C ASP A 143 0.57 -10.09 6.54
N PRO A 144 0.88 -9.43 5.40
CA PRO A 144 2.17 -8.85 5.02
C PRO A 144 2.38 -7.45 5.63
N VAL A 145 3.53 -6.83 5.34
CA VAL A 145 3.70 -5.39 5.60
C VAL A 145 2.88 -4.61 4.58
N GLU A 146 1.89 -3.84 5.05
CA GLU A 146 0.95 -3.11 4.19
C GLU A 146 1.57 -1.81 3.61
N TYR A 147 2.26 -1.06 4.47
CA TYR A 147 2.99 0.16 4.08
C TYR A 147 4.36 0.21 4.75
N GLN A 148 5.32 0.83 4.06
CA GLN A 148 6.64 1.08 4.61
C GLN A 148 6.61 2.37 5.44
N LEU A 149 6.93 2.27 6.72
CA LEU A 149 7.07 3.38 7.65
C LEU A 149 8.56 3.72 7.80
N GLU A 150 8.95 4.89 7.31
CA GLU A 150 10.32 5.37 7.47
C GLU A 150 10.68 5.49 8.96
N GLY A 151 11.88 5.03 9.35
CA GLY A 151 12.34 5.02 10.75
C GLY A 151 11.92 3.79 11.56
N ILE A 152 11.00 2.95 11.07
CA ILE A 152 10.52 1.76 11.77
C ILE A 152 11.08 0.49 11.10
N ASN A 153 11.57 -0.45 11.92
CA ASN A 153 12.06 -1.74 11.43
C ASN A 153 10.90 -2.72 11.28
N GLN A 154 10.40 -2.93 10.06
CA GLN A 154 9.25 -3.81 9.81
C GLN A 154 9.68 -5.20 9.33
N ILE A 155 9.29 -6.24 10.07
CA ILE A 155 9.57 -7.64 9.73
C ILE A 155 8.31 -8.28 9.13
N GLN A 156 8.39 -8.71 7.89
CA GLN A 156 7.33 -9.53 7.31
C GLN A 156 7.52 -11.00 7.67
N VAL A 157 6.45 -11.65 8.11
CA VAL A 157 6.37 -13.10 8.31
C VAL A 157 6.68 -13.83 6.99
N LYS A 158 7.48 -14.89 7.07
CA LYS A 158 7.89 -15.73 5.94
C LYS A 158 7.77 -17.21 6.32
N PRO A 159 6.57 -17.81 6.23
CA PRO A 159 6.33 -19.19 6.65
C PRO A 159 7.20 -20.20 5.88
N SER A 160 7.54 -19.90 4.62
CA SER A 160 8.36 -20.76 3.76
C SER A 160 9.79 -21.01 4.27
N ILE A 161 10.32 -20.13 5.13
CA ILE A 161 11.64 -20.27 5.76
C ILE A 161 11.55 -20.39 7.28
N GLY A 162 10.35 -20.63 7.82
CA GLY A 162 10.12 -20.79 9.26
C GLY A 162 10.17 -19.49 10.08
N LEU A 163 10.12 -18.31 9.44
CA LEU A 163 10.02 -17.03 10.15
C LEU A 163 8.54 -16.73 10.45
N ASP A 164 8.07 -17.17 11.61
CA ASP A 164 6.70 -16.94 12.12
C ASP A 164 6.62 -15.80 13.16
N PHE A 165 5.40 -15.45 13.59
CA PHE A 165 5.19 -14.39 14.59
C PHE A 165 5.93 -14.65 15.91
N ALA A 166 5.85 -15.88 16.44
CA ALA A 166 6.43 -16.20 17.73
C ALA A 166 7.98 -16.22 17.69
N GLY A 167 8.57 -16.72 16.62
CA GLY A 167 10.00 -16.70 16.35
C GLY A 167 10.54 -15.28 16.15
N ALA A 168 9.81 -14.45 15.40
CA ALA A 168 10.15 -13.05 15.21
C ALA A 168 10.08 -12.27 16.54
N LEU A 169 8.98 -12.37 17.30
CA LEU A 169 8.82 -11.70 18.60
C LEU A 169 9.91 -12.10 19.60
N ARG A 170 10.25 -13.40 19.69
CA ARG A 170 11.36 -13.88 20.53
C ARG A 170 12.72 -13.31 20.13
N SER A 171 12.88 -12.90 18.87
CA SER A 171 14.11 -12.29 18.37
C SER A 171 14.13 -10.79 18.59
N ILE A 172 12.98 -10.13 18.48
CA ILE A 172 12.80 -8.69 18.73
C ILE A 172 13.21 -8.31 20.15
N VAL A 173 12.88 -9.10 21.17
CA VAL A 173 13.29 -8.80 22.55
C VAL A 173 14.82 -8.77 22.76
N ARG A 174 15.60 -9.31 21.82
CA ARG A 174 17.08 -9.23 21.82
C ARG A 174 17.62 -8.10 20.95
N GLN A 175 16.75 -7.28 20.37
CA GLN A 175 17.11 -6.16 19.51
C GLN A 175 17.08 -4.82 20.26
N ASP A 176 16.91 -4.81 21.58
CA ASP A 176 16.80 -3.58 22.37
C ASP A 176 15.69 -2.63 21.86
N PRO A 177 14.43 -3.10 21.68
CA PRO A 177 13.34 -2.26 21.23
C PRO A 177 12.79 -1.40 22.39
N GLU A 178 12.37 -0.18 22.06
CA GLU A 178 11.72 0.79 22.98
C GLU A 178 10.38 1.28 22.41
#